data_AF-A0A970P9Y4-F1
#
_entry.id   AF-A0A970P9Y4-F1
#
_cell.length_a   1.000
_cell.length_b   1.000
_cell.length_c   1.000
_cell.angle_alpha   90.00
_cell.angle_beta   90.00
_cell.angle_gamma   90.00
#
_symmetry.space_group_name_H-M   'P 1'
#
loop_
_entity.id
_entity.type
_entity.pdbx_description
1 polymer ?
#
loop_
_entity_poly.entity_id
_entity_poly.type
_entity_poly.pdbx_seq_one_letter_code
_entity_poly.pdbx_strand_id
1 'polypeptide(L)' 'MKLAYADEMRELDRRTIEEWGLPAMVLMENAGRAVTAACERLLEQLPPGRAVVVAG' A
#
# COMPACT_ATOMS: atom_id res chain seq x y z
N MET A 1 -1.23 15.69 -12.39
CA MET A 1 -0.90 14.65 -11.37
C MET A 1 -0.78 15.36 -10.04
N LYS A 2 -1.42 14.88 -8.98
CA LYS A 2 -1.25 15.40 -7.61
C LYS A 2 -0.38 14.40 -6.84
N LEU A 3 0.66 14.87 -6.18
CA LEU A 3 1.56 14.07 -5.36
C LEU A 3 1.45 14.58 -3.92
N ALA A 4 1.20 13.67 -2.98
CA ALA A 4 1.15 13.99 -1.56
C ALA A 4 2.55 13.86 -0.95
N TYR A 5 2.94 14.81 -0.11
CA TYR A 5 4.07 14.69 0.79
C TYR A 5 3.72 13.79 1.98
N ALA A 6 4.73 13.38 2.75
CA ALA A 6 4.55 12.43 3.85
C ALA A 6 3.51 12.90 4.89
N ASP A 7 3.49 14.19 5.22
CA ASP A 7 2.53 14.73 6.21
C ASP A 7 1.12 14.82 5.64
N GLU A 8 0.99 15.12 4.35
CA GLU A 8 -0.32 15.07 3.67
C GLU A 8 -0.85 13.64 3.62
N MET A 9 0.02 12.64 3.42
CA MET A 9 -0.40 11.24 3.42
C MET A 9 -0.92 10.80 4.80
N ARG A 10 -0.22 11.18 5.87
CA ARG A 10 -0.67 10.89 7.25
C ARG A 10 -2.03 11.53 7.54
N GLU A 11 -2.23 12.76 7.09
CA GLU A 11 -3.49 13.46 7.28
C GLU A 11 -4.63 12.83 6.48
N LEU A 12 -4.37 12.40 5.24
CA LEU A 12 -5.35 11.67 4.44
C LEU A 12 -5.77 10.35 5.10
N ASP A 13 -4.83 9.58 5.65
CA ASP A 13 -5.13 8.34 6.37
C ASP A 13 -5.96 8.64 7.63
N ARG A 14 -5.55 9.65 8.43
CA ARG A 14 -6.29 10.08 9.63
C ARG A 14 -7.74 10.45 9.30
N ARG A 15 -7.95 11.29 8.29
CA ARG A 15 -9.30 11.71 7.86
C ARG A 15 -10.12 10.54 7.35
N THR A 16 -9.50 9.62 6.62
CA THR A 16 -10.19 8.42 6.12
C THR A 16 -10.67 7.52 7.28
N ILE A 17 -9.86 7.42 8.35
CA ILE A 17 -10.22 6.62 9.52
C ILE A 17 -11.26 7.35 10.39
N GLU A 18 -11.02 8.61 10.72
CA GLU A 18 -11.80 9.35 11.73
C GLU A 18 -13.05 10.00 11.15
N GLU A 19 -12.95 10.62 9.97
CA GLU A 19 -14.08 11.34 9.35
C GLU A 19 -14.93 10.39 8.49
N TRP A 20 -14.31 9.45 7.79
CA TRP A 20 -15.01 8.55 6.85
C TRP A 20 -15.34 7.18 7.47
N GLY A 21 -14.82 6.92 8.69
CA GLY A 21 -15.11 5.71 9.45
C GLY A 21 -14.52 4.43 8.85
N LEU A 22 -13.55 4.53 7.92
CA LEU A 22 -12.96 3.36 7.31
C LEU A 22 -11.89 2.75 8.25
N PRO A 23 -11.96 1.46 8.59
CA PRO A 23 -10.97 0.86 9.47
C PRO A 23 -9.57 0.91 8.87
N ALA A 24 -8.57 1.23 9.69
CA ALA A 24 -7.16 1.27 9.28
C ALA A 24 -6.68 -0.05 8.62
N MET A 25 -7.23 -1.19 9.04
CA MET A 25 -6.92 -2.50 8.45
C MET A 25 -7.33 -2.59 6.98
N VAL A 26 -8.41 -1.92 6.56
CA VAL A 26 -8.84 -1.89 5.15
C VAL A 26 -7.87 -1.04 4.31
N LEU A 27 -7.36 0.06 4.87
CA LEU A 27 -6.31 0.85 4.23
C LEU A 27 -5.04 0.01 4.03
N MET A 28 -4.62 -0.72 5.05
CA MET A 28 -3.44 -1.59 5.01
C MET A 28 -3.60 -2.75 4.01
N GLU A 29 -4.78 -3.38 3.95
CA GLU A 29 -5.09 -4.42 2.96
C GLU A 29 -5.02 -3.88 1.52
N ASN A 30 -5.59 -2.69 1.28
CA ASN A 30 -5.51 -2.04 -0.03
C ASN A 30 -4.07 -1.67 -0.40
N ALA A 31 -3.27 -1.18 0.56
CA ALA A 31 -1.85 -0.90 0.33
C ALA A 31 -1.08 -2.18 -0.03
N GLY A 32 -1.27 -3.27 0.73
CA GLY A 32 -0.67 -4.57 0.46
C GLY A 32 -1.05 -5.11 -0.92
N ARG A 33 -2.33 -5.05 -1.28
CA ARG A 33 -2.81 -5.45 -2.61
C ARG A 33 -2.15 -4.66 -3.74
N ALA A 34 -2.01 -3.34 -3.58
CA ALA A 34 -1.37 -2.50 -4.58
C ALA A 34 0.13 -2.82 -4.74
N VAL A 35 0.84 -3.05 -3.62
CA VAL A 35 2.24 -3.47 -3.62
C VAL A 35 2.39 -4.83 -4.31
N THR A 36 1.58 -5.82 -3.96
CA THR A 36 1.60 -7.15 -4.57
C THR A 36 1.38 -7.06 -6.08
N ALA A 37 0.37 -6.31 -6.54
CA ALA A 37 0.11 -6.14 -7.97
C ALA A 37 1.29 -5.48 -8.72
N ALA A 38 2.02 -4.57 -8.06
CA ALA A 38 3.23 -4.00 -8.63
C ALA A 38 4.39 -5.01 -8.66
N CYS A 39 4.57 -5.78 -7.59
CA CYS A 39 5.56 -6.84 -7.52
C CYS A 39 5.32 -7.92 -8.57
N GLU A 40 4.07 -8.38 -8.77
CA GLU A 40 3.71 -9.38 -9.78
C GLU A 40 4.18 -8.95 -11.17
N ARG A 41 3.88 -7.71 -11.59
CA ARG A 41 4.33 -7.16 -12.89
C ARG A 41 5.85 -7.12 -13.04
N LEU A 42 6.59 -6.92 -11.94
CA LEU A 42 8.05 -6.92 -11.95
C LEU A 42 8.61 -8.34 -12.00
N LEU A 43 7.99 -9.26 -11.25
CA LEU A 43 8.44 -10.64 -11.09
C LEU A 43 8.07 -11.52 -12.28
N GLU A 44 7.03 -11.19 -13.04
CA GLU A 44 6.66 -11.88 -14.29
C GLU A 44 7.81 -11.98 -15.31
N GLN A 45 8.79 -11.07 -15.24
CA GLN A 45 9.95 -11.04 -16.12
C GLN A 45 11.10 -11.95 -15.64
N LEU A 46 10.95 -12.62 -14.50
CA LEU A 46 11.97 -13.44 -13.87
C LEU A 46 11.55 -14.92 -13.84
N PRO A 47 12.52 -15.86 -13.81
CA PRO A 47 12.22 -17.26 -13.56
C PRO A 47 11.52 -17.47 -12.20
N PRO A 48 10.70 -18.53 -12.05
CA PRO A 48 10.06 -18.84 -10.77
C PRO A 48 11.07 -18.93 -9.63
N GLY A 49 10.75 -18.33 -8.49
CA GLY A 49 11.66 -18.21 -7.36
C GLY A 49 10.95 -17.80 -6.09
N ARG A 50 11.74 -17.56 -5.03
CA ARG A 50 11.23 -17.12 -3.74
C ARG A 50 11.20 -15.59 -3.69
N ALA A 51 10.10 -15.03 -3.18
CA ALA A 51 10.03 -13.64 -2.75
C ALA A 51 10.25 -13.57 -1.23
N VAL A 52 10.97 -12.55 -0.77
CA VAL A 52 11.20 -12.28 0.65
C VAL A 52 10.53 -10.96 0.98
N VAL A 53 9.69 -10.95 2.01
CA VAL A 53 9.07 -9.74 2.58
C VAL A 53 9.74 -9.45 3.90
N VAL A 54 10.26 -8.23 4.07
CA VAL A 54 10.83 -7.75 5.33
C VAL A 54 9.86 -6.73 5.90
N ALA A 55 9.33 -6.99 7.09
CA ALA A 55 8.36 -6.13 7.78
C ALA A 55 8.94 -5.71 9.15
N GLY A 56 8.62 -4.49 9.57
CA GLY A 56 9.04 -3.89 10.83
C GLY A 56 8.00 -2.94 11.38
#